data_AF-A0AAD7H9Q9-F1
#
_entry.id   AF-A0AAD7H9Q9-F1
#
_cell.length_a   1.000
_cell.length_b   1.000
_cell.length_c   1.000
_cell.angle_alpha   90.00
_cell.angle_beta   90.00
_cell.angle_gamma   90.00
#
_symmetry.space_group_name_H-M   'P 1'
#
loop_
_entity.id
_entity.type
_entity.pdbx_description
1 polymer ?
#
loop_
_entity_poly.entity_id
_entity_poly.type
_entity_poly.pdbx_seq_one_letter_code
_entity_poly.pdbx_strand_id
1 'polypeptide(L)'
;VIVIDGLDECKDHKIQQQIVYLFVTAIRDPCLPVRLLITSHPEPHLLETLAPQDISAICRHFELCADDSAYADIMIYLCDEFSRIYHEFLARGIDLVCSWPAHEAVMHKKSSGIFIYAATVIRFIGDEYTHPAERLTAVLR
;
A
#
# COMPACT_ATOMS: atom_id res chain seq x y z
N VAL A 1 -11.22 -13.35 15.40
CA VAL A 1 -10.48 -13.21 14.12
C VAL A 1 -9.02 -12.97 14.48
N ILE A 2 -8.10 -13.71 13.87
CA ILE A 2 -6.66 -13.53 14.02
C ILE A 2 -6.15 -12.90 12.72
N VAL A 3 -5.33 -11.86 12.84
CA VAL A 3 -4.72 -11.18 11.70
C VAL A 3 -3.21 -11.37 11.82
N ILE A 4 -2.58 -11.89 10.77
CA ILE A 4 -1.14 -11.97 10.63
C ILE A 4 -0.79 -10.98 9.52
N ASP A 5 -0.21 -9.86 9.92
CA ASP A 5 0.19 -8.81 8.99
C ASP A 5 1.67 -9.00 8.60
N GLY A 6 1.97 -9.12 7.31
CA GLY A 6 3.32 -9.25 6.77
C GLY A 6 4.00 -10.59 7.11
N LEU A 7 3.36 -11.72 6.80
CA LEU A 7 3.96 -13.05 7.07
C LEU A 7 5.34 -13.22 6.41
N ASP A 8 5.56 -12.61 5.25
CA ASP A 8 6.82 -12.61 4.51
C ASP A 8 7.97 -11.89 5.24
N GLU A 9 7.68 -11.01 6.22
CA GLU A 9 8.70 -10.38 7.04
C GLU A 9 9.40 -11.36 8.00
N CYS A 10 8.84 -12.57 8.16
CA CYS A 10 9.49 -13.64 8.90
C CYS A 10 10.70 -14.19 8.12
N LYS A 11 11.90 -14.07 8.70
CA LYS A 11 13.17 -14.37 8.02
C LYS A 11 13.37 -15.82 7.56
N ASP A 12 12.58 -16.77 8.06
CA ASP A 12 12.75 -18.19 7.74
C ASP A 12 11.50 -18.72 7.02
N HIS A 13 11.67 -19.13 5.77
CA HIS A 13 10.59 -19.70 4.96
C HIS A 13 9.94 -20.91 5.64
N LYS A 14 10.70 -21.74 6.36
CA LYS A 14 10.14 -22.89 7.09
C LYS A 14 9.22 -22.45 8.21
N ILE A 15 9.58 -21.38 8.92
CA ILE A 15 8.73 -20.83 9.99
C ILE A 15 7.44 -20.28 9.38
N GLN A 16 7.52 -19.56 8.26
CA GLN A 16 6.34 -19.07 7.55
C GLN A 16 5.39 -20.21 7.17
N GLN A 17 5.91 -21.28 6.58
CA GLN A 17 5.13 -22.46 6.21
C GLN A 17 4.51 -23.14 7.43
N GLN A 18 5.27 -23.29 8.52
CA GLN A 18 4.78 -23.87 9.77
C GLN A 18 3.63 -23.05 10.36
N ILE A 19 3.70 -21.72 10.31
CA ILE A 19 2.62 -20.84 10.74
C ILE A 19 1.35 -21.11 9.92
N VAL A 20 1.46 -21.21 8.59
CA VAL A 20 0.32 -21.53 7.73
C VAL A 20 -0.29 -22.88 8.10
N TYR A 21 0.51 -23.94 8.21
CA TYR A 21 0.01 -25.28 8.56
C TYR A 21 -0.63 -25.35 9.95
N LEU A 22 -0.07 -24.64 10.93
CA LEU A 22 -0.61 -24.56 12.28
C LEU A 22 -2.03 -23.99 12.27
N PHE A 23 -2.23 -22.86 11.58
CA PHE A 23 -3.54 -22.22 11.55
C PHE A 23 -4.55 -22.94 10.66
N VAL A 24 -4.11 -23.52 9.54
CA VAL A 24 -4.94 -24.41 8.71
C VAL A 24 -5.50 -25.55 9.55
N THR A 25 -4.65 -26.17 10.40
CA THR A 25 -5.07 -27.24 11.30
C THR A 25 -6.06 -26.73 12.34
N ALA A 26 -5.78 -25.57 12.94
CA ALA A 26 -6.64 -24.95 13.95
C ALA A 26 -8.03 -24.57 13.41
N ILE A 27 -8.12 -24.08 12.17
CA ILE A 27 -9.39 -23.69 11.51
C ILE A 27 -10.30 -24.90 11.26
N ARG A 28 -9.71 -26.09 11.06
CA ARG A 28 -10.47 -27.33 10.83
C ARG A 28 -11.10 -27.89 12.10
N ASP A 29 -10.65 -27.46 13.29
CA ASP A 29 -11.21 -27.91 14.56
C ASP A 29 -12.57 -27.21 14.82
N PRO A 30 -13.70 -27.94 14.87
CA PRO A 30 -15.01 -27.36 15.15
C PRO A 30 -15.10 -26.71 16.54
N CYS A 31 -14.23 -27.11 17.47
CA CYS A 31 -14.17 -26.56 18.82
C CYS A 31 -13.49 -25.18 18.87
N LEU A 32 -12.84 -24.77 17.77
CA LEU A 32 -12.07 -23.54 17.69
C LEU A 32 -12.61 -22.64 16.57
N PRO A 33 -13.63 -21.79 16.84
CA PRO A 33 -14.29 -20.95 15.83
C PRO A 33 -13.43 -19.72 15.48
N VAL A 34 -12.25 -19.94 14.94
CA VAL A 34 -11.29 -18.91 14.56
C VAL A 34 -11.37 -18.64 13.06
N ARG A 35 -11.28 -17.36 12.69
CA ARG A 35 -11.05 -16.92 11.31
C ARG A 35 -9.68 -16.29 11.23
N LEU A 36 -8.97 -16.55 10.15
CA LEU A 36 -7.62 -16.06 9.91
C LEU A 36 -7.60 -15.14 8.69
N LEU A 37 -6.91 -14.02 8.81
CA LEU A 37 -6.49 -13.18 7.69
C LEU A 37 -4.96 -13.13 7.70
N ILE A 38 -4.34 -13.49 6.59
CA ILE A 38 -2.89 -13.39 6.39
C ILE A 38 -2.67 -12.37 5.28
N THR A 39 -1.79 -11.40 5.51
CA THR A 39 -1.23 -10.55 4.44
C THR A 39 0.22 -10.98 4.21
N SER A 40 0.63 -11.03 2.94
CA SER A 40 2.02 -11.22 2.58
C SER A 40 2.29 -10.76 1.15
N HIS A 41 3.56 -10.57 0.80
CA HIS A 41 3.97 -10.62 -0.60
C HIS A 41 3.71 -12.02 -1.21
N PRO A 42 3.50 -12.13 -2.53
CA PRO A 42 3.25 -13.40 -3.21
C PRO A 42 4.56 -14.20 -3.39
N GLU A 43 5.18 -14.60 -2.28
CA GLU A 43 6.42 -15.37 -2.30
C GLU A 43 6.16 -16.82 -2.77
N PRO A 44 7.03 -17.40 -3.62
CA PRO A 44 6.79 -18.73 -4.21
C PRO A 44 6.51 -19.83 -3.19
N HIS A 45 7.27 -19.89 -2.09
CA HIS A 45 7.07 -20.93 -1.06
C HIS A 45 5.75 -20.77 -0.31
N LEU A 46 5.22 -19.56 -0.15
CA LEU A 46 3.90 -19.33 0.45
C LEU A 46 2.79 -19.77 -0.51
N LEU A 47 2.90 -19.40 -1.79
CA LEU A 47 1.96 -19.82 -2.83
C LEU A 47 1.91 -21.35 -2.95
N GLU A 48 3.07 -22.00 -2.98
CA GLU A 48 3.19 -23.47 -3.00
C GLU A 48 2.57 -24.12 -1.76
N THR A 49 2.71 -23.49 -0.59
CA THR A 49 2.13 -24.00 0.67
C THR A 49 0.61 -23.90 0.70
N LEU A 50 0.04 -22.90 0.03
CA LEU A 50 -1.40 -22.67 -0.03
C LEU A 50 -2.09 -23.39 -1.22
N ALA A 51 -1.31 -23.86 -2.19
CA ALA A 51 -1.80 -24.53 -3.40
C ALA A 51 -2.54 -25.87 -3.19
N PRO A 52 -2.18 -26.75 -2.23
CA PRO A 52 -2.85 -28.02 -2.03
C PRO A 52 -4.38 -27.88 -1.90
N GLN A 53 -5.13 -28.80 -2.50
CA GLN A 53 -6.59 -28.70 -2.58
C GLN A 53 -7.27 -28.66 -1.20
N ASP A 54 -6.70 -29.35 -0.22
CA ASP A 54 -7.24 -29.40 1.14
C ASP A 54 -7.09 -28.05 1.86
N ILE A 55 -6.09 -27.24 1.49
CA ILE A 55 -5.85 -25.89 2.03
C ILE A 55 -6.62 -24.85 1.23
N SER A 56 -6.47 -24.84 -0.09
CA SER A 56 -7.13 -23.89 -0.98
C SER A 56 -8.67 -23.97 -0.92
N ALA A 57 -9.26 -25.12 -0.57
CA ALA A 57 -10.71 -25.25 -0.38
C ALA A 57 -11.25 -24.47 0.85
N ILE A 58 -10.41 -24.19 1.84
CA ILE A 58 -10.80 -23.45 3.06
C ILE A 58 -10.20 -22.03 3.11
N CYS A 59 -9.32 -21.70 2.18
CA CYS A 59 -8.69 -20.40 2.05
C CYS A 59 -9.32 -19.61 0.90
N ARG A 60 -9.40 -18.29 1.05
CA ARG A 60 -9.72 -17.38 -0.04
C ARG A 60 -8.53 -16.48 -0.28
N HIS A 61 -7.97 -16.56 -1.48
CA HIS A 61 -6.86 -15.69 -1.90
C HIS A 61 -7.41 -14.40 -2.50
N PHE A 62 -6.86 -13.27 -2.08
CA PHE A 62 -7.17 -11.96 -2.62
C PHE A 62 -5.86 -11.27 -2.96
N GLU A 63 -5.63 -11.09 -4.26
CA GLU A 63 -4.46 -10.36 -4.74
C GLU A 63 -4.79 -8.86 -4.80
N LEU A 64 -3.99 -8.06 -4.11
CA LEU A 64 -4.08 -6.60 -4.15
C LEU A 64 -3.23 -6.10 -5.32
N CYS A 65 -3.76 -6.19 -6.53
CA CYS A 65 -3.10 -5.67 -7.72
C CYS A 65 -3.28 -4.16 -7.85
N ALA A 66 -2.24 -3.49 -8.34
CA ALA A 66 -2.34 -2.15 -8.90
C ALA A 66 -3.15 -2.22 -10.21
N ASP A 67 -4.47 -2.06 -10.10
CA ASP A 67 -5.39 -2.00 -11.24
C ASP A 67 -5.85 -0.55 -11.51
N ASP A 68 -6.70 -0.37 -12.51
CA ASP A 68 -7.25 0.94 -12.88
C ASP A 68 -7.97 1.65 -11.71
N SER A 69 -8.47 0.91 -10.71
CA SER A 69 -9.07 1.49 -9.51
C SER A 69 -8.02 2.07 -8.57
N ALA A 70 -6.89 1.37 -8.38
CA ALA A 70 -5.75 1.89 -7.60
C ALA A 70 -5.20 3.19 -8.22
N TYR A 71 -5.16 3.26 -9.55
CA TYR A 71 -4.81 4.47 -10.29
C TYR A 71 -5.80 5.62 -10.01
N ALA A 72 -7.11 5.37 -10.13
CA ALA A 72 -8.13 6.37 -9.82
C ALA A 72 -8.03 6.89 -8.37
N ASP A 73 -7.85 5.98 -7.41
CA ASP A 73 -7.72 6.33 -5.98
C ASP A 73 -6.47 7.17 -5.71
N ILE A 74 -5.33 6.83 -6.33
CA ILE A 74 -4.12 7.64 -6.24
C ILE A 74 -4.33 9.03 -6.83
N MET A 75 -5.04 9.15 -7.96
CA MET A 75 -5.33 10.47 -8.55
C MET A 75 -6.16 11.33 -7.59
N ILE A 76 -7.23 10.77 -7.01
CA ILE A 76 -8.09 11.47 -6.06
C ILE A 76 -7.26 11.92 -4.84
N TYR A 77 -6.47 11.01 -4.28
CA TYR A 77 -5.58 11.30 -3.16
C TYR A 77 -4.59 12.43 -3.47
N LEU A 78 -3.92 12.38 -4.63
CA LEU A 78 -2.99 13.41 -5.05
C LEU A 78 -3.72 14.76 -5.14
N CYS A 79 -4.84 14.85 -5.87
CA CYS A 79 -5.59 16.10 -6.02
C CYS A 79 -5.98 16.74 -4.66
N ASP A 80 -6.46 15.93 -3.71
CA ASP A 80 -6.84 16.40 -2.38
C ASP A 80 -5.62 16.92 -1.59
N GLU A 81 -4.53 16.15 -1.57
CA GLU A 81 -3.32 16.52 -0.83
C GLU A 81 -2.57 17.71 -1.45
N PHE A 82 -2.54 17.82 -2.78
CA PHE A 82 -2.01 19.01 -3.45
C PHE A 82 -2.85 20.25 -3.07
N SER A 83 -4.17 20.12 -3.03
CA SER A 83 -5.05 21.22 -2.58
C SER A 83 -4.79 21.60 -1.13
N ARG A 84 -4.61 20.62 -0.24
CA ARG A 84 -4.27 20.84 1.18
C ARG A 84 -2.95 21.60 1.33
N ILE A 85 -1.87 21.14 0.68
CA ILE A 85 -0.56 21.79 0.74
C ILE A 85 -0.64 23.23 0.23
N TYR A 86 -1.33 23.45 -0.89
CA TYR A 86 -1.51 24.79 -1.44
C TYR A 86 -2.14 25.75 -0.42
N HIS A 87 -3.24 25.35 0.22
CA HIS A 87 -3.93 26.18 1.19
C HIS A 87 -3.12 26.44 2.47
N GLU A 88 -2.37 25.45 2.96
CA GLU A 88 -1.51 25.60 4.13
C GLU A 88 -0.39 26.62 3.91
N PHE A 89 0.24 26.59 2.73
CA PHE A 89 1.30 27.55 2.39
C PHE A 89 0.75 28.94 2.07
N LEU A 90 -0.42 29.03 1.42
CA LEU A 90 -1.10 30.30 1.19
C LEU A 90 -1.46 31.00 2.51
N ALA A 91 -1.93 30.25 3.51
CA ALA A 91 -2.23 30.78 4.85
C ALA A 91 -0.97 31.32 5.57
N ARG A 92 0.22 30.86 5.18
CA ARG A 92 1.52 31.36 5.66
C ARG A 92 2.06 32.53 4.84
N GLY A 93 1.30 33.00 3.84
CA GLY A 93 1.69 34.11 2.95
C GLY A 93 2.57 33.69 1.78
N ILE A 94 2.66 32.39 1.46
CA ILE A 94 3.42 31.86 0.33
C ILE A 94 2.43 31.54 -0.81
N ASP A 95 2.46 32.33 -1.87
CA ASP A 95 1.64 32.10 -3.06
C ASP A 95 2.34 31.13 -4.02
N LEU A 96 1.71 29.98 -4.25
CA LEU A 96 2.21 28.90 -5.11
C LEU A 96 1.58 28.91 -6.52
N VAL A 97 0.70 29.87 -6.85
CA VAL A 97 -0.09 29.91 -8.10
C VAL A 97 0.76 29.75 -9.37
N CYS A 98 1.94 30.37 -9.43
CA CYS A 98 2.80 30.29 -10.62
C CYS A 98 3.67 29.01 -10.66
N SER A 99 3.74 28.25 -9.57
CA SER A 99 4.67 27.13 -9.39
C SER A 99 3.98 25.79 -9.15
N TRP A 100 2.64 25.77 -9.23
CA TRP A 100 1.79 24.61 -8.99
C TRP A 100 1.02 24.16 -10.25
N PRO A 101 1.68 23.60 -11.29
CA PRO A 101 0.97 23.03 -12.42
C PRO A 101 0.29 21.69 -12.12
N ALA A 102 -0.58 21.26 -13.05
CA ALA A 102 -1.29 19.98 -13.10
C ALA A 102 -0.34 18.76 -13.14
N HIS A 103 0.34 18.50 -12.03
CA HIS A 103 1.33 17.45 -11.88
C HIS A 103 0.75 16.16 -11.32
N GLU A 104 -0.47 16.18 -10.80
CA GLU A 104 -1.20 15.01 -10.31
C GLU A 104 -1.25 13.94 -11.39
N ALA A 105 -1.48 14.33 -12.65
CA ALA A 105 -1.49 13.42 -13.79
C ALA A 105 -0.13 12.79 -14.10
N VAL A 106 0.98 13.50 -13.85
CA VAL A 106 2.33 12.98 -14.04
C VAL A 106 2.72 12.06 -12.87
N MET A 107 2.43 12.47 -11.64
CA MET A 107 2.74 11.71 -10.43
C MET A 107 1.92 10.44 -10.32
N HIS A 108 0.64 10.49 -10.72
CA HIS A 108 -0.19 9.32 -10.88
C HIS A 108 0.49 8.27 -11.76
N LYS A 109 1.03 8.66 -12.93
CA LYS A 109 1.78 7.74 -13.80
C LYS A 109 3.09 7.27 -13.16
N LYS A 110 3.84 8.18 -12.52
CA LYS A 110 5.09 7.82 -11.83
C LYS A 110 4.86 6.86 -10.66
N SER A 111 3.69 6.90 -10.02
CA SER A 111 3.34 6.01 -8.91
C SER A 111 3.22 4.55 -9.31
N SER A 112 2.97 4.26 -10.60
CA SER A 112 2.74 2.89 -11.08
C SER A 112 1.69 2.11 -10.26
N GLY A 113 0.68 2.81 -9.73
CA GLY A 113 -0.36 2.22 -8.89
C GLY A 113 0.07 1.94 -7.43
N ILE A 114 1.25 2.40 -7.02
CA ILE A 114 1.79 2.19 -5.67
C ILE A 114 1.46 3.39 -4.79
N PHE A 115 0.46 3.23 -3.91
CA PHE A 115 0.00 4.32 -3.04
C PHE A 115 1.08 4.83 -2.09
N ILE A 116 1.95 3.94 -1.57
CA ILE A 116 3.03 4.36 -0.65
C ILE A 116 4.01 5.32 -1.33
N TYR A 117 4.23 5.19 -2.64
CA TYR A 117 5.04 6.15 -3.39
C TYR A 117 4.37 7.52 -3.43
N ALA A 118 3.09 7.58 -3.80
CA ALA A 118 2.32 8.82 -3.83
C ALA A 118 2.31 9.52 -2.46
N ALA A 119 2.04 8.77 -1.38
CA ALA A 119 2.05 9.31 -0.02
C ALA A 119 3.43 9.83 0.41
N THR A 120 4.50 9.13 0.04
CA THR A 120 5.88 9.56 0.33
C THR A 120 6.22 10.87 -0.40
N VAL A 121 5.82 10.99 -1.67
CA VAL A 121 5.99 12.22 -2.46
C VAL A 121 5.23 13.39 -1.86
N ILE A 122 3.95 13.19 -1.49
CA ILE A 122 3.14 14.23 -0.83
C ILE A 122 3.82 14.71 0.47
N ARG A 123 4.27 13.77 1.32
CA ARG A 123 4.98 14.11 2.57
C ARG A 123 6.26 14.90 2.31
N PHE A 124 6.99 14.57 1.26
CA PHE A 124 8.23 15.26 0.88
C PHE A 124 7.97 16.68 0.35
N ILE A 125 6.88 16.88 -0.38
CA ILE A 125 6.49 18.19 -0.95
C ILE A 125 5.90 19.10 0.12
N GLY A 126 5.06 18.56 1.00
CA GLY A 126 4.39 19.30 2.08
C GLY A 126 5.24 19.55 3.33
N ASP A 127 6.55 19.32 3.26
CA ASP A 127 7.47 19.58 4.38
C ASP A 127 7.49 21.07 4.74
N GLU A 128 7.23 21.39 6.00
CA GLU A 128 7.02 22.77 6.46
C GLU A 128 8.27 23.65 6.42
N TYR A 129 9.44 23.04 6.32
CA TYR A 129 10.73 23.73 6.32
C TYR A 129 11.29 23.97 4.92
N THR A 130 10.60 23.51 3.87
CA THR A 130 11.06 23.66 2.49
C THR A 130 10.00 24.21 1.55
N HIS A 131 10.44 24.77 0.42
CA HIS A 131 9.53 25.35 -0.55
C HIS A 131 8.90 24.24 -1.42
N PRO A 132 7.56 24.06 -1.42
CA PRO A 132 6.90 22.94 -2.09
C PRO A 132 7.22 22.84 -3.59
N ALA A 133 7.34 23.98 -4.28
CA ALA A 133 7.66 24.00 -5.71
C ALA A 133 9.05 23.43 -6.05
N GLU A 134 10.04 23.63 -5.16
CA GLU A 134 11.39 23.09 -5.37
C GLU A 134 11.39 21.57 -5.21
N ARG A 135 10.68 21.08 -4.19
CA ARG A 135 10.48 19.65 -3.92
C ARG A 135 9.72 18.97 -5.04
N LEU A 136 8.65 19.61 -5.52
CA LEU A 136 7.87 19.13 -6.66
C LEU A 136 8.74 19.02 -7.92
N THR A 137 9.55 20.04 -8.21
CA THR A 137 10.51 20.01 -9.33
C THR A 137 11.51 18.86 -9.19
N ALA A 138 11.99 18.59 -7.97
CA ALA A 138 12.92 17.49 -7.72
C ALA A 138 12.29 16.10 -7.97
N VAL A 139 11.02 15.91 -7.61
CA VAL A 139 10.28 14.66 -7.85
C VAL A 139 9.91 14.46 -9.33
N LEU A 140 9.74 15.55 -10.07
CA LEU A 140 9.34 15.51 -11.47
C LEU A 140 10.49 15.24 -12.44
N ARG A 141 11.74 15.48 -12.04
CA ARG A 141 12.93 15.01 -12.78
C ARG A 141 12.96 13.48 -12.91
#